data_AF-A0A5C5RJU0-F1
#
_entry.id   AF-A0A5C5RJU0-F1
#
_cell.length_a   1.000
_cell.length_b   1.000
_cell.length_c   1.000
_cell.angle_alpha   90.00
_cell.angle_beta   90.00
_cell.angle_gamma   90.00
#
_symmetry.space_group_name_H-M   'P 1'
#
loop_
_entity.id
_entity.type
_entity.pdbx_description
1 polymer ?
#
loop_
_entity_poly.entity_id
_entity_poly.type
_entity_poly.pdbx_seq_one_letter_code
_entity_poly.pdbx_strand_id
1 'polypeptide(L)'
;MTVLVAGQDPAGAVAVAARLDGAAAAVGADGALIPLGERTDAGHDVLIYVLDACVPADAVDALAFGRLRAGVPTVVAATGADVYPDAEATLAESARRLDAAVLSVQPDSGGGFDALRAALEHPSPARPVRPVPPAAPPGAALERADRSAYLRSTVARMRAGLLAASAEGFRRPEDDPEPDVRARLTRVVVGLERSLHAQLRAAYRGTFAGWPEPPEPAAPVLPRPTPPDEPATRRRPEDLAVLILGASAGLGIGRAVAAPLEALGALRWLALPISLAVGLAAAVWLLRVRRRTSARADRRNWADAAAASFRQRVEFELAAALVAAEADAALRLARGPGTDREAGASNEYGP
;
A
#
# COMPACT_ATOMS: atom_id res chain seq x y z
N MET A 1 14.64 5.31 -28.41
CA MET A 1 15.44 5.58 -27.22
C MET A 1 15.12 4.50 -26.19
N THR A 2 16.02 3.54 -26.01
CA THR A 2 15.87 2.48 -25.00
C THR A 2 16.41 2.98 -23.66
N VAL A 3 15.61 2.84 -22.59
CA VAL A 3 15.94 3.34 -21.25
C VAL A 3 16.19 2.17 -20.31
N LEU A 4 17.34 2.19 -19.64
CA LEU A 4 17.58 1.36 -18.47
C LEU A 4 17.44 2.20 -17.22
N VAL A 5 16.59 1.76 -16.31
CA VAL A 5 16.43 2.38 -14.99
C VAL A 5 17.11 1.48 -13.98
N ALA A 6 18.17 1.97 -13.36
CA ALA A 6 18.93 1.25 -12.36
C ALA A 6 19.12 2.10 -11.12
N GLY A 7 19.16 1.52 -9.93
CA GLY A 7 19.37 2.36 -8.77
C GLY A 7 19.51 1.62 -7.45
N GLN A 8 19.85 2.40 -6.44
CA GLN A 8 19.85 2.00 -5.03
C GLN A 8 18.44 1.66 -4.55
N ASP A 9 17.39 2.21 -5.18
CA ASP A 9 16.00 1.89 -4.91
C ASP A 9 15.44 0.98 -6.02
N PRO A 10 15.46 -0.37 -5.86
CA PRO A 10 14.92 -1.31 -6.84
C PRO A 10 13.44 -1.09 -7.09
N ALA A 11 12.67 -0.74 -6.06
CA ALA A 11 11.23 -0.52 -6.17
C ALA A 11 10.94 0.75 -6.98
N GLY A 12 11.64 1.84 -6.66
CA GLY A 12 11.63 3.08 -7.43
C GLY A 12 12.08 2.87 -8.88
N ALA A 13 13.16 2.12 -9.10
CA ALA A 13 13.67 1.80 -10.42
C ALA A 13 12.64 1.03 -11.26
N VAL A 14 11.99 0.01 -10.70
CA VAL A 14 10.92 -0.73 -11.37
C VAL A 14 9.72 0.17 -11.68
N ALA A 15 9.30 1.01 -10.73
CA ALA A 15 8.15 1.89 -10.91
C ALA A 15 8.41 2.97 -11.99
N VAL A 16 9.61 3.55 -12.00
CA VAL A 16 10.03 4.50 -13.04
C VAL A 16 10.16 3.81 -14.39
N ALA A 17 10.76 2.62 -14.45
CA ALA A 17 10.89 1.84 -15.68
C ALA A 17 9.52 1.51 -16.30
N ALA A 18 8.58 1.03 -15.49
CA ALA A 18 7.23 0.69 -15.96
C ALA A 18 6.52 1.89 -16.61
N ARG A 19 6.75 3.10 -16.09
CA ARG A 19 6.13 4.33 -16.59
C ARG A 19 6.82 4.90 -17.84
N LEU A 20 8.06 4.50 -18.10
CA LEU A 20 8.83 4.87 -19.29
C LEU A 20 8.88 3.76 -20.35
N ASP A 21 8.20 2.64 -20.12
CA ASP A 21 8.34 1.41 -20.93
C ASP A 21 9.80 0.93 -21.05
N GLY A 22 10.58 1.11 -19.98
CA GLY A 22 12.01 0.77 -19.90
C GLY A 22 12.30 -0.58 -19.25
N ALA A 23 13.58 -0.95 -19.22
CA ALA A 23 14.08 -2.07 -18.42
C ALA A 23 14.47 -1.58 -17.01
N ALA A 24 14.36 -2.46 -16.00
CA ALA A 24 14.73 -2.16 -14.62
C ALA A 24 15.88 -3.06 -14.16
N ALA A 25 16.84 -2.49 -13.43
CA ALA A 25 17.92 -3.21 -12.78
C ALA A 25 18.18 -2.69 -11.35
N ALA A 26 18.68 -3.55 -10.48
CA ALA A 26 19.32 -3.14 -9.25
C ALA A 26 20.80 -2.90 -9.51
N VAL A 27 21.40 -2.04 -8.71
CA VAL A 27 22.83 -1.75 -8.76
C VAL A 27 23.49 -2.46 -7.58
N GLY A 28 24.37 -3.40 -7.88
CA GLY A 28 25.21 -4.06 -6.89
C GLY A 28 26.23 -3.11 -6.28
N ALA A 29 26.84 -3.51 -5.16
CA ALA A 29 27.86 -2.69 -4.48
C ALA A 29 29.13 -2.48 -5.35
N ASP A 30 29.35 -3.37 -6.31
CA ASP A 30 30.38 -3.28 -7.34
C ASP A 30 29.92 -2.48 -8.57
N GLY A 31 28.73 -1.87 -8.54
CA GLY A 31 28.14 -1.21 -9.70
C GLY A 31 27.67 -2.16 -10.80
N ALA A 32 27.65 -3.48 -10.55
CA ALA A 32 27.08 -4.43 -11.50
C ALA A 32 25.56 -4.24 -11.58
N LEU A 33 25.03 -4.30 -12.79
CA LEU A 33 23.59 -4.20 -13.03
C LEU A 33 22.96 -5.59 -12.91
N ILE A 34 21.99 -5.74 -12.02
CA ILE A 34 21.24 -6.97 -11.80
C ILE A 34 19.82 -6.76 -12.33
N PRO A 35 19.41 -7.42 -13.43
CA PRO A 35 18.07 -7.26 -14.00
C PRO A 35 16.98 -7.57 -12.98
N LEU A 36 15.97 -6.70 -12.89
CA LEU A 36 14.81 -6.87 -12.00
C LEU A 36 13.56 -7.37 -12.74
N GLY A 37 13.61 -7.52 -14.06
CA GLY A 37 12.51 -7.99 -14.90
C GLY A 37 12.98 -8.86 -16.08
N GLU A 38 12.03 -9.30 -16.90
CA GLU A 38 12.29 -10.21 -18.03
C GLU A 38 12.99 -9.53 -19.23
N ARG A 39 12.79 -8.21 -19.39
CA ARG A 39 13.47 -7.41 -20.43
C ARG A 39 14.96 -7.29 -20.09
N THR A 40 15.77 -8.05 -20.82
CA THR A 40 17.23 -8.17 -20.64
C THR A 40 18.02 -7.63 -21.83
N ASP A 41 17.38 -6.85 -22.71
CA ASP A 41 17.98 -6.41 -23.97
C ASP A 41 19.28 -5.60 -23.78
N ALA A 42 20.32 -6.01 -24.52
CA ALA A 42 21.71 -5.59 -24.32
C ALA A 42 22.10 -4.21 -24.90
N GLY A 43 21.13 -3.34 -25.19
CA GLY A 43 21.37 -2.04 -25.81
C GLY A 43 20.49 -0.95 -25.21
N HIS A 44 21.08 -0.11 -24.37
CA HIS A 44 20.39 1.03 -23.76
C HIS A 44 21.04 2.34 -24.20
N ASP A 45 20.23 3.24 -24.76
CA ASP A 45 20.68 4.53 -25.26
C ASP A 45 20.97 5.51 -24.10
N VAL A 46 20.20 5.40 -23.01
CA VAL A 46 20.33 6.25 -21.81
C VAL A 46 20.05 5.44 -20.55
N LEU A 47 20.79 5.76 -19.49
CA LEU A 47 20.59 5.18 -18.17
C LEU A 47 19.96 6.21 -17.21
N ILE A 48 19.01 5.77 -16.40
CA ILE A 48 18.44 6.54 -15.31
C ILE A 48 18.92 5.92 -14.01
N TYR A 49 19.73 6.65 -13.24
CA TYR A 49 20.16 6.23 -11.91
C TYR A 49 19.14 6.70 -10.87
N VAL A 50 18.43 5.78 -10.22
CA VAL A 50 17.36 6.08 -9.27
C VAL A 50 17.85 5.98 -7.82
N LEU A 51 17.75 7.10 -7.12
CA LEU A 51 18.03 7.21 -5.69
C LEU A 51 16.76 7.17 -4.85
N ASP A 52 16.91 6.79 -3.59
CA ASP A 52 15.91 7.02 -2.56
C ASP A 52 16.04 8.47 -2.03
N ALA A 53 14.98 9.29 -2.11
CA ALA A 53 15.03 10.66 -1.60
C ALA A 53 15.22 10.77 -0.07
N CYS A 54 15.08 9.67 0.69
CA CYS A 54 15.34 9.66 2.13
C CYS A 54 16.78 9.31 2.51
N VAL A 55 17.62 8.88 1.55
CA VAL A 55 19.01 8.50 1.81
C VAL A 55 19.94 9.33 0.92
N PRO A 56 20.90 10.09 1.49
CA PRO A 56 21.88 10.78 0.66
C PRO A 56 22.77 9.74 -0.01
N ALA A 57 23.06 9.93 -1.30
CA ALA A 57 23.90 9.02 -2.07
C ALA A 57 25.21 8.75 -1.34
N ASP A 58 25.61 7.50 -1.20
CA ASP A 58 26.80 7.13 -0.46
C ASP A 58 28.03 6.90 -1.37
N ALA A 59 29.11 6.34 -0.82
CA ALA A 59 30.32 6.05 -1.59
C ALA A 59 30.10 4.93 -2.62
N VAL A 60 29.19 4.00 -2.35
CA VAL A 60 28.81 2.92 -3.26
C VAL A 60 28.03 3.51 -4.43
N ASP A 61 27.09 4.41 -4.17
CA ASP A 61 26.37 5.13 -5.22
C ASP A 61 27.29 5.94 -6.11
N ALA A 62 28.23 6.68 -5.52
CA ALA A 62 29.19 7.47 -6.28
C ALA A 62 30.07 6.58 -7.19
N LEU A 63 30.50 5.42 -6.69
CA LEU A 63 31.29 4.46 -7.46
C LEU A 63 30.47 3.85 -8.59
N ALA A 64 29.26 3.38 -8.29
CA ALA A 64 28.40 2.73 -9.27
C ALA A 64 27.93 3.72 -10.34
N PHE A 65 27.44 4.89 -9.94
CA PHE A 65 27.06 5.97 -10.85
C PHE A 65 28.24 6.40 -11.74
N GLY A 66 29.43 6.53 -11.16
CA GLY A 66 30.65 6.87 -11.91
C GLY A 66 31.00 5.84 -12.98
N ARG A 67 30.84 4.53 -12.70
CA ARG A 67 31.04 3.45 -13.67
C ARG A 67 30.00 3.49 -14.78
N LEU A 68 28.73 3.70 -14.44
CA LEU A 68 27.63 3.73 -15.40
C LEU A 68 27.72 4.93 -16.34
N ARG A 69 27.98 6.13 -15.78
CA ARG A 69 28.15 7.39 -16.53
C ARG A 69 29.35 7.39 -17.49
N ALA A 70 30.25 6.43 -17.34
CA ALA A 70 31.39 6.31 -18.24
C ALA A 70 31.07 5.64 -19.59
N GLY A 71 30.06 4.76 -19.62
CA GLY A 71 29.70 4.01 -20.81
C GLY A 71 28.47 4.55 -21.53
N VAL A 72 27.55 5.17 -20.79
CA VAL A 72 26.22 5.55 -21.28
C VAL A 72 25.87 6.95 -20.76
N PRO A 73 25.19 7.81 -21.55
CA PRO A 73 24.58 9.03 -21.03
C PRO A 73 23.65 8.71 -19.85
N THR A 74 23.78 9.45 -18.75
CA THR A 74 23.06 9.13 -17.51
C THR A 74 22.29 10.34 -16.98
N VAL A 75 21.06 10.10 -16.54
CA VAL A 75 20.24 11.05 -15.77
C VAL A 75 20.07 10.50 -14.35
N VAL A 76 20.15 11.36 -13.33
CA VAL A 76 19.87 10.95 -11.94
C VAL A 76 18.46 11.38 -11.57
N ALA A 77 17.69 10.45 -11.04
CA ALA A 77 16.36 10.71 -10.52
C ALA A 77 16.25 10.20 -9.08
N ALA A 78 15.32 10.73 -8.31
CA ALA A 78 15.05 10.27 -6.95
C ALA A 78 13.56 10.13 -6.69
N THR A 79 13.18 9.05 -6.04
CA THR A 79 11.79 8.68 -5.72
C THR A 79 11.44 9.02 -4.27
N GLY A 80 10.17 9.32 -4.01
CA GLY A 80 9.64 9.48 -2.64
C GLY A 80 9.91 10.84 -2.00
N ALA A 81 10.42 11.82 -2.73
CA ALA A 81 10.70 13.16 -2.20
C ALA A 81 9.49 13.92 -1.63
N ASP A 82 8.26 13.58 -2.03
CA ASP A 82 7.02 14.15 -1.50
C ASP A 82 6.60 13.54 -0.15
N VAL A 83 7.16 12.37 0.19
CA VAL A 83 6.91 11.67 1.46
C VAL A 83 7.79 12.21 2.58
N TYR A 84 9.02 12.64 2.28
CA TYR A 84 10.02 12.99 3.29
C TYR A 84 10.22 14.50 3.40
N PRO A 85 10.01 15.10 4.58
CA PRO A 85 10.13 16.55 4.77
C PRO A 85 11.55 17.06 4.51
N ASP A 86 12.58 16.22 4.74
CA ASP A 86 13.99 16.57 4.54
C ASP A 86 14.51 16.18 3.14
N ALA A 87 13.63 15.78 2.22
CA ALA A 87 14.03 15.31 0.90
C ALA A 87 14.87 16.33 0.14
N GLU A 88 14.51 17.62 0.18
CA GLU A 88 15.25 18.67 -0.53
C GLU A 88 16.72 18.74 -0.12
N ALA A 89 16.99 18.69 1.19
CA ALA A 89 18.35 18.70 1.73
C ALA A 89 19.12 17.44 1.33
N THR A 90 18.46 16.27 1.40
CA THR A 90 19.03 14.98 1.01
C THR A 90 19.38 14.93 -0.48
N LEU A 91 18.48 15.40 -1.35
CA LEU A 91 18.70 15.47 -2.80
C LEU A 91 19.82 16.44 -3.15
N ALA A 92 19.91 17.58 -2.46
CA ALA A 92 21.00 18.52 -2.64
C ALA A 92 22.36 17.92 -2.24
N GLU A 93 22.40 17.11 -1.18
CA GLU A 93 23.60 16.37 -0.78
C GLU A 93 23.97 15.28 -1.80
N SER A 94 23.00 14.49 -2.27
CA SER A 94 23.21 13.50 -3.33
C SER A 94 23.73 14.15 -4.61
N ALA A 95 23.17 15.30 -5.01
CA ALA A 95 23.61 16.05 -6.18
C ALA A 95 25.07 16.50 -6.06
N ARG A 96 25.48 16.98 -4.89
CA ARG A 96 26.88 17.34 -4.60
C ARG A 96 27.81 16.12 -4.67
N ARG A 97 27.41 15.00 -4.08
CA ARG A 97 28.25 13.78 -4.02
C ARG A 97 28.43 13.12 -5.39
N LEU A 98 27.38 13.12 -6.21
CA LEU A 98 27.40 12.51 -7.53
C LEU A 98 27.90 13.45 -8.64
N ASP A 99 28.09 14.73 -8.35
CA ASP A 99 28.40 15.77 -9.36
C ASP A 99 27.40 15.71 -10.53
N ALA A 100 26.11 15.67 -10.17
CA ALA A 100 24.98 15.51 -11.10
C ALA A 100 23.71 16.17 -10.57
N ALA A 101 22.87 16.70 -11.46
CA ALA A 101 21.54 17.15 -11.09
C ALA A 101 20.64 15.95 -10.77
N VAL A 102 19.92 16.01 -9.65
CA VAL A 102 19.00 14.95 -9.20
C VAL A 102 17.57 15.41 -9.39
N LEU A 103 16.81 14.73 -10.25
CA LEU A 103 15.41 15.06 -10.53
C LEU A 103 14.48 14.32 -9.58
N SER A 104 13.64 15.04 -8.85
CA SER A 104 12.57 14.43 -8.05
C SER A 104 11.48 13.87 -8.97
N VAL A 105 11.17 12.58 -8.83
CA VAL A 105 10.15 11.88 -9.62
C VAL A 105 9.24 11.05 -8.73
N GLN A 106 7.93 11.12 -8.97
CA GLN A 106 6.93 10.40 -8.20
C GLN A 106 6.19 9.42 -9.11
N PRO A 107 6.51 8.12 -9.07
CA PRO A 107 5.89 7.13 -9.95
C PRO A 107 4.36 7.06 -9.81
N ASP A 108 3.86 7.23 -8.58
CA ASP A 108 2.45 7.09 -8.25
C ASP A 108 1.62 8.28 -8.75
N SER A 109 2.05 9.50 -8.45
CA SER A 109 1.35 10.72 -8.89
C SER A 109 1.71 11.13 -10.32
N GLY A 110 2.82 10.63 -10.87
CA GLY A 110 3.40 11.08 -12.12
C GLY A 110 4.18 12.39 -12.03
N GLY A 111 4.31 12.97 -10.83
CA GLY A 111 5.07 14.20 -10.62
C GLY A 111 6.52 14.08 -11.09
N GLY A 112 7.06 15.14 -11.71
CA GLY A 112 8.45 15.20 -12.14
C GLY A 112 8.79 14.45 -13.43
N PHE A 113 7.89 13.63 -13.99
CA PHE A 113 8.17 12.87 -15.21
C PHE A 113 8.35 13.75 -16.46
N ASP A 114 7.74 14.93 -16.52
CA ASP A 114 7.95 15.85 -17.64
C ASP A 114 9.37 16.43 -17.63
N ALA A 115 9.88 16.79 -16.45
CA ALA A 115 11.27 17.20 -16.28
C ALA A 115 12.24 16.05 -16.56
N LEU A 116 11.89 14.82 -16.15
CA LEU A 116 12.67 13.63 -16.47
C LEU A 116 12.73 13.41 -17.99
N ARG A 117 11.60 13.48 -18.71
CA ARG A 117 11.58 13.33 -20.17
C ARG A 117 12.38 14.42 -20.88
N ALA A 118 12.28 15.68 -20.43
CA ALA A 118 13.09 16.77 -20.97
C ALA A 118 14.60 16.54 -20.77
N ALA A 119 15.00 15.99 -19.60
CA ALA A 119 16.38 15.63 -19.32
C ALA A 119 16.86 14.41 -20.14
N LEU A 120 15.95 13.48 -20.46
CA LEU A 120 16.24 12.34 -21.33
C LEU A 120 16.47 12.74 -22.80
N GLU A 121 15.88 13.83 -23.27
CA GLU A 121 16.17 14.40 -24.59
C GLU A 121 17.58 15.01 -24.67
N HIS A 122 18.11 15.48 -23.53
CA HIS A 122 19.42 16.12 -23.43
C HIS A 122 20.23 15.52 -22.28
N PRO A 123 20.56 14.21 -22.34
CA PRO A 123 21.20 13.53 -21.22
C PRO A 123 22.61 14.09 -21.04
N SER A 124 23.09 14.10 -19.80
CA SER A 124 24.48 14.49 -19.53
C SER A 124 25.41 13.56 -20.31
N PRO A 125 26.39 14.10 -21.07
CA PRO A 125 27.26 13.29 -21.89
C PRO A 125 28.07 12.32 -21.02
N ALA A 126 28.37 11.14 -21.59
CA ALA A 126 29.24 10.18 -20.96
C ALA A 126 30.58 10.86 -20.63
N ARG A 127 31.03 10.71 -19.38
CA ARG A 127 32.28 11.34 -18.92
C ARG A 127 33.38 10.29 -18.96
N PRO A 128 34.56 10.56 -19.56
CA PRO A 128 35.63 9.58 -19.61
C PRO A 128 35.99 9.13 -18.19
N VAL A 129 36.16 7.81 -18.01
CA VAL A 129 36.59 7.22 -16.73
C VAL A 129 37.87 7.91 -16.30
N ARG A 130 37.80 8.75 -15.28
CA ARG A 130 39.01 9.12 -14.55
C ARG A 130 39.42 7.83 -13.83
N PRO A 131 40.65 7.31 -14.00
CA PRO A 131 41.08 6.12 -13.29
C PRO A 131 41.05 6.43 -11.80
N VAL A 132 39.93 6.06 -11.16
CA VAL A 132 39.82 6.07 -9.71
C VAL A 132 40.72 4.92 -9.27
N PRO A 133 41.76 5.18 -8.44
CA PRO A 133 42.55 4.09 -7.88
C PRO A 133 41.57 3.11 -7.23
N PRO A 134 41.76 1.78 -7.40
CA PRO A 134 40.84 0.80 -6.84
C PRO A 134 40.67 1.13 -5.37
N ALA A 135 39.45 1.58 -5.02
CA ALA A 135 39.13 1.84 -3.64
C ALA A 135 39.44 0.55 -2.87
N ALA A 136 40.18 0.67 -1.77
CA ALA A 136 40.35 -0.47 -0.88
C ALA A 136 38.96 -1.06 -0.64
N PRO A 137 38.77 -2.39 -0.80
CA PRO A 137 37.46 -2.98 -0.61
C PRO A 137 36.94 -2.52 0.75
N PRO A 138 35.72 -1.97 0.83
CA PRO A 138 35.16 -1.56 2.10
C PRO A 138 35.31 -2.74 3.05
N GLY A 139 35.77 -2.48 4.28
CA GLY A 139 35.90 -3.54 5.27
C GLY A 139 34.55 -4.26 5.39
N ALA A 140 34.54 -5.59 5.45
CA ALA A 140 33.29 -6.37 5.46
C ALA A 140 32.29 -5.93 6.55
N ALA A 141 32.76 -5.27 7.61
CA ALA A 141 31.93 -4.64 8.63
C ALA A 141 31.18 -3.40 8.15
N LEU A 142 31.82 -2.54 7.36
CA LEU A 142 31.20 -1.35 6.76
C LEU A 142 30.15 -1.77 5.73
N GLU A 143 30.49 -2.72 4.85
CA GLU A 143 29.55 -3.28 3.86
C GLU A 143 28.33 -3.93 4.52
N ARG A 144 28.52 -4.62 5.66
CA ARG A 144 27.41 -5.14 6.47
C ARG A 144 26.57 -4.03 7.10
N ALA A 145 27.20 -2.97 7.60
CA ALA A 145 26.49 -1.83 8.17
C ALA A 145 25.63 -1.14 7.12
N ASP A 146 26.18 -0.88 5.92
CA ASP A 146 25.49 -0.23 4.81
C ASP A 146 24.30 -1.07 4.32
N ARG A 147 24.49 -2.39 4.12
CA ARG A 147 23.39 -3.31 3.79
C ARG A 147 22.30 -3.35 4.86
N SER A 148 22.67 -3.31 6.14
CA SER A 148 21.70 -3.28 7.25
C SER A 148 20.93 -1.96 7.31
N ALA A 149 21.57 -0.84 6.94
CA ALA A 149 20.93 0.47 6.88
C ALA A 149 19.94 0.54 5.72
N TYR A 150 20.37 0.05 4.55
CA TYR A 150 19.53 -0.11 3.36
C TYR A 150 18.30 -0.99 3.61
N LEU A 151 18.48 -2.15 4.25
CA LEU A 151 17.37 -3.02 4.61
C LEU A 151 16.36 -2.31 5.52
N ARG A 152 16.85 -1.60 6.54
CA ARG A 152 16.01 -0.86 7.49
C ARG A 152 15.22 0.26 6.84
N SER A 153 15.84 1.07 5.98
CA SER A 153 15.13 2.11 5.24
C SER A 153 14.07 1.53 4.30
N THR A 154 14.42 0.45 3.59
CA THR A 154 13.50 -0.25 2.69
C THR A 154 12.31 -0.83 3.46
N VAL A 155 12.53 -1.48 4.62
CA VAL A 155 11.46 -2.02 5.48
C VAL A 155 10.55 -0.93 6.03
N ALA A 156 11.12 0.21 6.46
CA ALA A 156 10.33 1.35 6.92
C ALA A 156 9.39 1.89 5.82
N ARG A 157 9.88 1.96 4.58
CA ARG A 157 9.09 2.39 3.43
C ARG A 157 8.03 1.37 3.02
N MET A 158 8.39 0.08 2.97
CA MET A 158 7.45 -1.01 2.72
C MET A 158 6.29 -0.95 3.73
N ARG A 159 6.61 -0.73 5.00
CA ARG A 159 5.60 -0.55 6.06
C ARG A 159 4.67 0.62 5.75
N ALA A 160 5.21 1.80 5.41
CA ALA A 160 4.41 2.97 5.09
C ALA A 160 3.46 2.71 3.88
N GLY A 161 3.99 2.13 2.80
CA GLY A 161 3.20 1.79 1.61
C GLY A 161 2.12 0.74 1.88
N LEU A 162 2.42 -0.29 2.66
CA LEU A 162 1.46 -1.33 3.04
C LEU A 162 0.38 -0.81 3.98
N LEU A 163 0.69 0.11 4.90
CA LEU A 163 -0.29 0.77 5.75
C LEU A 163 -1.21 1.71 4.95
N ALA A 164 -0.68 2.39 3.93
CA ALA A 164 -1.49 3.18 3.01
C ALA A 164 -2.41 2.27 2.17
N ALA A 165 -1.87 1.18 1.61
CA ALA A 165 -2.64 0.22 0.83
C ALA A 165 -3.70 -0.52 1.67
N SER A 166 -3.41 -0.85 2.92
CA SER A 166 -4.40 -1.41 3.85
C SER A 166 -5.50 -0.39 4.12
N ALA A 167 -5.15 0.86 4.41
CA ALA A 167 -6.11 1.92 4.67
C ALA A 167 -7.10 2.10 3.51
N GLU A 168 -6.59 2.09 2.28
CA GLU A 168 -7.40 2.22 1.09
C GLU A 168 -8.22 0.96 0.81
N GLY A 169 -7.61 -0.23 0.87
CA GLY A 169 -8.30 -1.49 0.60
C GLY A 169 -9.44 -1.78 1.58
N PHE A 170 -9.35 -1.31 2.84
CA PHE A 170 -10.40 -1.48 3.84
C PHE A 170 -11.47 -0.38 3.80
N ARG A 171 -11.27 0.72 3.06
CA ARG A 171 -12.33 1.71 2.84
C ARG A 171 -13.44 1.07 2.01
N ARG A 172 -14.69 1.27 2.43
CA ARG A 172 -15.87 0.85 1.69
C ARG A 172 -16.17 1.90 0.63
N PRO A 173 -16.17 1.58 -0.68
CA PRO A 173 -16.71 2.49 -1.68
C PRO A 173 -18.21 2.65 -1.44
N GLU A 174 -18.71 3.89 -1.46
CA GLU A 174 -20.13 4.18 -1.20
C GLU A 174 -21.07 3.48 -2.19
N ASP A 175 -20.58 3.23 -3.41
CA ASP A 175 -21.32 2.65 -4.52
C ASP A 175 -21.12 1.14 -4.72
N ASP A 176 -20.27 0.49 -3.91
CA ASP A 176 -19.97 -0.94 -4.11
C ASP A 176 -21.16 -1.82 -3.66
N PRO A 177 -21.86 -2.49 -4.61
CA PRO A 177 -22.98 -3.34 -4.29
C PRO A 177 -22.56 -4.68 -3.66
N GLU A 178 -21.25 -4.95 -3.51
CA GLU A 178 -20.75 -6.23 -3.02
C GLU A 178 -21.39 -6.60 -1.66
N PRO A 179 -22.31 -7.58 -1.65
CA PRO A 179 -23.12 -7.86 -0.47
C PRO A 179 -22.32 -8.63 0.59
N ASP A 180 -21.21 -9.27 0.19
CA ASP A 180 -20.39 -10.11 1.07
C ASP A 180 -19.12 -9.37 1.52
N VAL A 181 -19.20 -8.81 2.72
CA VAL A 181 -18.07 -8.17 3.41
C VAL A 181 -16.89 -9.14 3.57
N ARG A 182 -17.13 -10.44 3.80
CA ARG A 182 -16.06 -11.42 4.01
C ARG A 182 -15.23 -11.64 2.76
N ALA A 183 -15.89 -11.82 1.62
CA ALA A 183 -15.24 -12.00 0.32
C ALA A 183 -14.35 -10.79 -0.01
N ARG A 184 -14.87 -9.57 0.20
CA ARG A 184 -14.11 -8.33 0.02
C ARG A 184 -12.87 -8.27 0.91
N LEU A 185 -13.03 -8.45 2.23
CA LEU A 185 -11.91 -8.40 3.19
C LEU A 185 -10.84 -9.45 2.87
N THR A 186 -11.26 -10.64 2.40
CA THR A 186 -10.33 -11.70 1.99
C THR A 186 -9.55 -11.30 0.75
N ARG A 187 -10.21 -10.69 -0.25
CA ARG A 187 -9.54 -10.18 -1.46
C ARG A 187 -8.47 -9.14 -1.13
N VAL A 188 -8.79 -8.21 -0.22
CA VAL A 188 -7.85 -7.18 0.27
C VAL A 188 -6.63 -7.84 0.93
N VAL A 189 -6.85 -8.77 1.85
CA VAL A 189 -5.75 -9.47 2.55
C VAL A 189 -4.87 -10.26 1.59
N VAL A 190 -5.46 -11.00 0.64
CA VAL A 190 -4.69 -11.73 -0.39
C VAL A 190 -3.91 -10.78 -1.29
N GLY A 191 -4.43 -9.56 -1.53
CA GLY A 191 -3.68 -8.50 -2.20
C GLY A 191 -2.47 -8.05 -1.38
N LEU A 192 -2.67 -7.76 -0.09
CA LEU A 192 -1.61 -7.33 0.82
C LEU A 192 -0.53 -8.40 1.03
N GLU A 193 -0.90 -9.67 1.18
CA GLU A 193 0.04 -10.81 1.28
C GLU A 193 0.96 -10.87 0.05
N ARG A 194 0.38 -10.79 -1.15
CA ARG A 194 1.13 -10.82 -2.41
C ARG A 194 2.05 -9.61 -2.55
N SER A 195 1.56 -8.42 -2.22
CA SER A 195 2.35 -7.18 -2.26
C SER A 195 3.50 -7.23 -1.26
N LEU A 196 3.25 -7.63 -0.01
CA LEU A 196 4.29 -7.79 1.01
C LEU A 196 5.36 -8.78 0.54
N HIS A 197 4.95 -9.95 0.05
CA HIS A 197 5.90 -10.96 -0.40
C HIS A 197 6.73 -10.51 -1.62
N ALA A 198 6.12 -9.80 -2.58
CA ALA A 198 6.84 -9.25 -3.72
C ALA A 198 7.84 -8.17 -3.30
N GLN A 199 7.45 -7.26 -2.41
CA GLN A 199 8.31 -6.20 -1.89
C GLN A 199 9.47 -6.77 -1.05
N LEU A 200 9.21 -7.77 -0.19
CA LEU A 200 10.26 -8.47 0.56
C LEU A 200 11.25 -9.16 -0.37
N ARG A 201 10.80 -9.83 -1.43
CA ARG A 201 11.70 -10.45 -2.42
C ARG A 201 12.58 -9.42 -3.12
N ALA A 202 12.04 -8.26 -3.49
CA ALA A 202 12.81 -7.18 -4.08
C ALA A 202 13.85 -6.62 -3.08
N ALA A 203 13.44 -6.40 -1.82
CA ALA A 203 14.32 -5.92 -0.76
C ALA A 203 15.48 -6.90 -0.48
N TYR A 204 15.20 -8.20 -0.42
CA TYR A 204 16.22 -9.24 -0.24
C TYR A 204 17.19 -9.26 -1.43
N ARG A 205 16.69 -9.23 -2.67
CA ARG A 205 17.56 -9.19 -3.86
C ARG A 205 18.51 -8.00 -3.87
N GLY A 206 18.03 -6.82 -3.46
CA GLY A 206 18.89 -5.63 -3.31
C GLY A 206 19.89 -5.78 -2.17
N THR A 207 19.44 -6.23 -0.99
CA THR A 207 20.29 -6.37 0.20
C THR A 207 21.42 -7.37 0.00
N PHE A 208 21.12 -8.49 -0.66
CA PHE A 208 22.06 -9.58 -0.93
C PHE A 208 22.63 -9.54 -2.36
N ALA A 209 22.58 -8.38 -3.02
CA ALA A 209 23.19 -8.20 -4.34
C ALA A 209 24.69 -8.58 -4.30
N GLY A 210 25.12 -9.39 -5.26
CA GLY A 210 26.48 -9.94 -5.35
C GLY A 210 26.68 -11.29 -4.65
N TRP A 211 25.66 -11.82 -3.96
CA TRP A 211 25.71 -13.19 -3.42
C TRP A 211 25.40 -14.19 -4.55
N PRO A 212 26.09 -15.36 -4.58
CA PRO A 212 25.90 -16.35 -5.63
C PRO A 212 24.49 -16.95 -5.64
N GLU A 213 23.87 -17.05 -4.47
CA GLU A 213 22.49 -17.49 -4.30
C GLU A 213 21.84 -16.59 -3.24
N PRO A 214 21.13 -15.52 -3.66
CA PRO A 214 20.49 -14.60 -2.72
C PRO A 214 19.36 -15.34 -2.00
N PRO A 215 19.26 -15.20 -0.66
CA PRO A 215 18.23 -15.89 0.11
C PRO A 215 16.84 -15.39 -0.27
N GLU A 216 15.85 -16.28 -0.21
CA GLU A 216 14.45 -15.92 -0.37
C GLU A 216 13.76 -15.70 0.99
N PRO A 217 12.94 -14.64 1.13
CA PRO A 217 12.14 -14.43 2.33
C PRO A 217 11.01 -15.45 2.41
N ALA A 218 10.66 -15.85 3.63
CA ALA A 218 9.50 -16.69 3.88
C ALA A 218 8.21 -16.01 3.36
N ALA A 219 7.26 -16.81 2.86
CA ALA A 219 5.96 -16.31 2.44
C ALA A 219 5.15 -15.89 3.68
N PRO A 220 4.76 -14.61 3.81
CA PRO A 220 3.94 -14.15 4.93
C PRO A 220 2.52 -14.69 4.79
N VAL A 221 1.92 -15.08 5.92
CA VAL A 221 0.52 -15.51 5.99
C VAL A 221 -0.22 -14.57 6.92
N LEU A 222 -1.18 -13.82 6.39
CA LEU A 222 -1.98 -12.87 7.15
C LEU A 222 -3.27 -13.52 7.67
N PRO A 223 -3.84 -13.00 8.76
CA PRO A 223 -5.06 -13.58 9.34
C PRO A 223 -6.21 -13.46 8.36
N ARG A 224 -7.02 -14.51 8.27
CA ARG A 224 -8.25 -14.49 7.48
C ARG A 224 -9.39 -13.86 8.29
N PRO A 225 -10.32 -13.16 7.63
CA PRO A 225 -11.43 -12.52 8.33
C PRO A 225 -12.38 -13.59 8.89
N THR A 226 -12.40 -13.71 10.21
CA THR A 226 -13.52 -14.34 10.93
C THR A 226 -14.55 -13.25 11.16
N PRO A 227 -15.70 -13.24 10.48
CA PRO A 227 -16.67 -12.19 10.72
C PRO A 227 -17.17 -12.28 12.17
N PRO A 228 -17.35 -11.15 12.85
CA PRO A 228 -18.11 -11.13 14.08
C PRO A 228 -19.53 -11.64 13.80
N ASP A 229 -20.24 -12.11 14.83
CA ASP A 229 -21.63 -12.52 14.64
C ASP A 229 -22.45 -11.33 14.11
N GLU A 230 -23.28 -11.57 13.09
CA GLU A 230 -24.19 -10.55 12.58
C GLU A 230 -25.09 -10.04 13.72
N PRO A 231 -25.39 -8.73 13.77
CA PRO A 231 -26.22 -8.19 14.83
C PRO A 231 -27.59 -8.86 14.76
N ALA A 232 -27.88 -9.72 15.74
CA ALA A 232 -29.16 -10.39 15.85
C ALA A 232 -30.26 -9.33 15.81
N THR A 233 -31.25 -9.51 14.93
CA THR A 233 -32.42 -8.63 14.82
C THR A 233 -33.30 -8.76 16.06
N ARG A 234 -32.85 -8.19 17.20
CA ARG A 234 -33.66 -8.08 18.40
C ARG A 234 -34.67 -6.96 18.17
N ARG A 235 -35.96 -7.32 18.17
CA ARG A 235 -37.07 -6.36 18.23
C ARG A 235 -36.89 -5.55 19.52
N ARG A 236 -36.58 -4.26 19.40
CA ARG A 236 -36.36 -3.41 20.56
C ARG A 236 -37.69 -2.99 21.18
N PRO A 237 -37.85 -2.99 22.51
CA PRO A 237 -39.08 -2.56 23.19
C PRO A 237 -39.42 -1.08 22.91
N GLU A 238 -38.43 -0.28 22.49
CA GLU A 238 -38.59 1.10 22.01
C GLU A 238 -39.59 1.22 20.84
N ASP A 239 -39.70 0.18 20.00
CA ASP A 239 -40.66 0.16 18.89
C ASP A 239 -42.12 0.19 19.37
N LEU A 240 -42.40 -0.40 20.54
CA LEU A 240 -43.73 -0.41 21.13
C LEU A 240 -44.10 0.99 21.65
N ALA A 241 -43.14 1.69 22.25
CA ALA A 241 -43.33 3.05 22.74
C ALA A 241 -43.60 4.03 21.59
N VAL A 242 -42.87 3.91 20.47
CA VAL A 242 -43.11 4.74 19.26
C VAL A 242 -44.46 4.42 18.62
N LEU A 243 -44.90 3.15 18.63
CA LEU A 243 -46.21 2.77 18.12
C LEU A 243 -47.34 3.35 18.98
N ILE A 244 -47.22 3.30 20.31
CA ILE A 244 -48.20 3.87 21.25
C ILE A 244 -48.25 5.40 21.11
N LEU A 245 -47.09 6.06 20.97
CA LEU A 245 -46.99 7.50 20.76
C LEU A 245 -47.53 7.94 19.38
N GLY A 246 -47.33 7.14 18.33
CA GLY A 246 -47.89 7.39 17.00
C GLY A 246 -49.41 7.21 16.98
N ALA A 247 -49.93 6.23 17.73
CA ALA A 247 -51.37 6.03 17.88
C ALA A 247 -52.06 7.20 18.60
N SER A 248 -51.40 7.81 19.60
CA SER A 248 -51.94 8.99 20.31
C SER A 248 -51.86 10.28 19.47
N ALA A 249 -50.80 10.46 18.68
CA ALA A 249 -50.68 11.60 17.77
C ALA A 249 -51.66 11.54 16.57
N GLY A 250 -51.95 10.34 16.06
CA GLY A 250 -52.92 10.13 14.97
C GLY A 250 -54.37 10.49 15.33
N LEU A 251 -54.74 10.37 16.60
CA LEU A 251 -56.04 10.81 17.13
C LEU A 251 -56.24 12.34 17.04
N GLY A 252 -55.16 13.13 17.14
CA GLY A 252 -55.22 14.59 17.01
C GLY A 252 -55.42 15.06 15.56
N ILE A 253 -54.73 14.43 14.61
CA ILE A 253 -54.80 14.79 13.18
C ILE A 253 -56.12 14.28 12.56
N GLY A 254 -56.61 13.10 12.98
CA GLY A 254 -57.92 12.60 12.54
C GLY A 254 -59.07 13.55 12.88
N ARG A 255 -58.96 14.28 13.99
CA ARG A 255 -59.96 15.29 14.40
C ARG A 255 -59.90 16.58 13.56
N ALA A 256 -58.72 16.96 13.08
CA ALA A 256 -58.54 18.14 12.22
C ALA A 256 -59.06 17.90 10.79
N VAL A 257 -58.94 16.68 10.27
CA VAL A 257 -59.44 16.30 8.92
C VAL A 257 -60.95 15.97 8.93
N ALA A 258 -61.52 15.60 10.09
CA ALA A 258 -62.96 15.38 10.23
C ALA A 258 -63.80 16.67 10.16
N ALA A 259 -63.22 17.83 10.51
CA ALA A 259 -63.92 19.12 10.53
C ALA A 259 -64.59 19.50 9.18
N PRO A 260 -63.96 19.38 8.01
CA PRO A 260 -64.62 19.64 6.73
C PRO A 260 -65.64 18.57 6.29
N LEU A 261 -65.55 17.34 6.81
CA LEU A 261 -66.48 16.24 6.48
C LEU A 261 -67.80 16.31 7.25
N GLU A 262 -67.83 16.99 8.41
CA GLU A 262 -69.06 17.24 9.16
C GLU A 262 -70.07 18.11 8.38
N ALA A 263 -69.60 18.90 7.40
CA ALA A 263 -70.45 19.73 6.54
C ALA A 263 -71.27 18.94 5.50
N LEU A 264 -70.97 17.66 5.24
CA LEU A 264 -71.58 16.84 4.17
C LEU A 264 -72.66 15.84 4.65
N GLY A 265 -73.04 15.87 5.94
CA GLY A 265 -74.33 15.38 6.46
C GLY A 265 -74.64 13.88 6.43
N ALA A 266 -74.07 13.06 5.53
CA ALA A 266 -74.60 11.71 5.25
C ALA A 266 -73.71 10.53 5.69
N LEU A 267 -72.44 10.76 6.08
CA LEU A 267 -71.49 9.67 6.39
C LEU A 267 -70.77 9.82 7.75
N ARG A 268 -71.42 10.51 8.70
CA ARG A 268 -70.79 10.93 9.96
C ARG A 268 -70.34 9.76 10.86
N TRP A 269 -71.09 8.67 10.87
CA TRP A 269 -70.74 7.44 11.60
C TRP A 269 -69.54 6.69 11.03
N LEU A 270 -69.23 6.85 9.74
CA LEU A 270 -68.14 6.14 9.06
C LEU A 270 -66.85 6.96 8.99
N ALA A 271 -66.94 8.30 9.06
CA ALA A 271 -65.79 9.20 8.99
C ALA A 271 -64.78 8.96 10.14
N LEU A 272 -65.29 8.72 11.36
CA LEU A 272 -64.46 8.51 12.54
C LEU A 272 -63.57 7.25 12.45
N PRO A 273 -64.10 6.04 12.16
CA PRO A 273 -63.27 4.84 12.00
C PRO A 273 -62.36 4.91 10.77
N ILE A 274 -62.77 5.55 9.67
CA ILE A 274 -61.93 5.71 8.48
C ILE A 274 -60.71 6.59 8.79
N SER A 275 -60.90 7.73 9.48
CA SER A 275 -59.78 8.60 9.87
C SER A 275 -58.77 7.87 10.77
N LEU A 276 -59.27 7.03 11.69
CA LEU A 276 -58.45 6.27 12.62
C LEU A 276 -57.68 5.15 11.90
N ALA A 277 -58.32 4.47 10.94
CA ALA A 277 -57.68 3.48 10.10
C ALA A 277 -56.58 4.09 9.22
N VAL A 278 -56.82 5.28 8.64
CA VAL A 278 -55.83 6.00 7.83
C VAL A 278 -54.65 6.47 8.68
N GLY A 279 -54.91 7.05 9.86
CA GLY A 279 -53.86 7.44 10.80
C GLY A 279 -53.00 6.26 11.25
N LEU A 280 -53.62 5.12 11.55
CA LEU A 280 -52.93 3.89 11.93
C LEU A 280 -52.10 3.33 10.76
N ALA A 281 -52.65 3.31 9.55
CA ALA A 281 -51.93 2.85 8.35
C ALA A 281 -50.71 3.72 8.04
N ALA A 282 -50.84 5.05 8.15
CA ALA A 282 -49.73 5.99 7.98
C ALA A 282 -48.64 5.80 9.05
N ALA A 283 -49.02 5.60 10.32
CA ALA A 283 -48.08 5.32 11.41
C ALA A 283 -47.33 4.00 11.19
N VAL A 284 -48.03 2.93 10.79
CA VAL A 284 -47.43 1.62 10.47
C VAL A 284 -46.48 1.74 9.27
N TRP A 285 -46.83 2.54 8.25
CA TRP A 285 -45.97 2.77 7.09
C TRP A 285 -44.70 3.53 7.47
N LEU A 286 -44.81 4.64 8.21
CA LEU A 286 -43.67 5.40 8.73
C LEU A 286 -42.74 4.53 9.59
N LEU A 287 -43.30 3.69 10.47
CA LEU A 287 -42.52 2.76 11.27
C LEU A 287 -41.78 1.73 10.40
N ARG A 288 -42.43 1.22 9.34
CA ARG A 288 -41.78 0.32 8.37
C ARG A 288 -40.63 1.00 7.63
N VAL A 289 -40.81 2.24 7.18
CA VAL A 289 -39.76 3.01 6.49
C VAL A 289 -38.60 3.27 7.46
N ARG A 290 -38.88 3.72 8.69
CA ARG A 290 -37.87 3.99 9.71
C ARG A 290 -37.11 2.74 10.14
N ARG A 291 -37.78 1.59 10.27
CA ARG A 291 -37.12 0.31 10.58
C ARG A 291 -36.21 -0.16 9.45
N ARG A 292 -36.61 0.07 8.19
CA ARG A 292 -35.76 -0.26 7.04
C ARG A 292 -34.53 0.63 6.97
N THR A 293 -34.65 1.92 7.30
CA THR A 293 -33.50 2.83 7.32
C THR A 293 -32.58 2.56 8.52
N SER A 294 -33.12 2.31 9.72
CA SER A 294 -32.31 1.97 10.89
C SER A 294 -31.58 0.64 10.72
N ALA A 295 -32.26 -0.40 10.23
CA ALA A 295 -31.62 -1.70 9.99
C ALA A 295 -30.52 -1.65 8.91
N ARG A 296 -30.59 -0.68 7.98
CA ARG A 296 -29.52 -0.43 7.01
C ARG A 296 -28.35 0.32 7.67
N ALA A 297 -28.63 1.33 8.49
CA ALA A 297 -27.61 2.07 9.23
C ALA A 297 -26.87 1.15 10.23
N ASP A 298 -27.59 0.33 10.99
CA ASP A 298 -27.01 -0.63 11.94
C ASP A 298 -26.09 -1.64 11.25
N ARG A 299 -26.51 -2.15 10.08
CA ARG A 299 -25.68 -3.06 9.27
C ARG A 299 -24.44 -2.39 8.69
N ARG A 300 -24.54 -1.13 8.25
CA ARG A 300 -23.38 -0.35 7.80
C ARG A 300 -22.40 -0.14 8.94
N ASN A 301 -22.87 0.36 10.08
CA ASN A 301 -22.06 0.59 11.26
C ASN A 301 -21.37 -0.69 11.75
N TRP A 302 -22.08 -1.83 11.74
CA TRP A 302 -21.50 -3.13 12.09
C TRP A 302 -20.41 -3.56 11.10
N ALA A 303 -20.65 -3.41 9.79
CA ALA A 303 -19.69 -3.77 8.76
C ALA A 303 -18.42 -2.89 8.85
N ASP A 304 -18.58 -1.60 9.13
CA ASP A 304 -17.48 -0.66 9.29
C ASP A 304 -16.67 -0.97 10.56
N ALA A 305 -17.35 -1.27 11.67
CA ALA A 305 -16.69 -1.72 12.90
C ALA A 305 -15.92 -3.03 12.71
N ALA A 306 -16.52 -4.02 12.04
CA ALA A 306 -15.88 -5.29 11.74
C ALA A 306 -14.65 -5.13 10.84
N ALA A 307 -14.75 -4.28 9.81
CA ALA A 307 -13.64 -3.96 8.92
C ALA A 307 -12.51 -3.24 9.66
N ALA A 308 -12.83 -2.28 10.53
CA ALA A 308 -11.84 -1.55 11.33
C ALA A 308 -11.09 -2.47 12.31
N SER A 309 -11.80 -3.33 13.04
CA SER A 309 -11.16 -4.30 13.95
C SER A 309 -10.28 -5.29 13.21
N PHE A 310 -10.73 -5.76 12.04
CA PHE A 310 -9.95 -6.69 11.23
C PHE A 310 -8.71 -6.02 10.61
N ARG A 311 -8.85 -4.78 10.13
CA ARG A 311 -7.73 -3.96 9.65
C ARG A 311 -6.64 -3.85 10.71
N GLN A 312 -6.99 -3.50 11.94
CA GLN A 312 -6.02 -3.38 13.03
C GLN A 312 -5.25 -4.68 13.26
N ARG A 313 -5.92 -5.84 13.17
CA ARG A 313 -5.29 -7.15 13.28
C ARG A 313 -4.32 -7.42 12.12
N VAL A 314 -4.73 -7.08 10.90
CA VAL A 314 -3.88 -7.21 9.70
C VAL A 314 -2.65 -6.30 9.80
N GLU A 315 -2.81 -5.05 10.24
CA GLU A 315 -1.68 -4.11 10.41
C GLU A 315 -0.68 -4.57 11.47
N PHE A 316 -1.16 -5.18 12.56
CA PHE A 316 -0.31 -5.78 13.58
C PHE A 316 0.52 -6.94 13.01
N GLU A 317 -0.11 -7.85 12.28
CA GLU A 317 0.56 -9.01 11.68
C GLU A 317 1.51 -8.61 10.54
N LEU A 318 1.16 -7.59 9.76
CA LEU A 318 2.07 -6.98 8.78
C LEU A 318 3.34 -6.44 9.44
N ALA A 319 3.19 -5.72 10.55
CA ALA A 319 4.33 -5.21 11.30
C ALA A 319 5.19 -6.35 11.87
N ALA A 320 4.57 -7.40 12.42
CA ALA A 320 5.27 -8.57 12.93
C ALA A 320 6.05 -9.32 11.82
N ALA A 321 5.43 -9.51 10.66
CA ALA A 321 6.05 -10.16 9.50
C ALA A 321 7.27 -9.36 8.98
N LEU A 322 7.18 -8.03 8.92
CA LEU A 322 8.28 -7.18 8.51
C LEU A 322 9.45 -7.24 9.50
N VAL A 323 9.18 -7.21 10.81
CA VAL A 323 10.23 -7.36 11.85
C VAL A 323 10.88 -8.74 11.78
N ALA A 324 10.10 -9.80 11.55
CA ALA A 324 10.63 -11.16 11.39
C ALA A 324 11.54 -11.27 10.15
N ALA A 325 11.14 -10.67 9.03
CA ALA A 325 11.96 -10.64 7.81
C ALA A 325 13.24 -9.81 8.01
N GLU A 326 13.16 -8.66 8.67
CA GLU A 326 14.35 -7.86 8.99
C GLU A 326 15.34 -8.63 9.87
N ALA A 327 14.85 -9.32 10.90
CA ALA A 327 15.68 -10.14 11.79
C ALA A 327 16.32 -11.32 11.05
N ASP A 328 15.58 -12.02 10.18
CA ASP A 328 16.10 -13.08 9.32
C ASP A 328 17.22 -12.56 8.39
N ALA A 329 16.98 -11.44 7.70
CA ALA A 329 17.97 -10.86 6.82
C ALA A 329 19.21 -10.37 7.58
N ALA A 330 19.05 -9.74 8.74
CA ALA A 330 20.17 -9.32 9.60
C ALA A 330 21.02 -10.52 10.07
N LEU A 331 20.36 -11.63 10.44
CA LEU A 331 21.02 -12.86 10.83
C LEU A 331 21.81 -13.48 9.68
N ARG A 332 21.24 -13.50 8.47
CA ARG A 332 21.94 -13.97 7.26
C ARG A 332 23.13 -13.08 6.91
N LEU A 333 22.96 -11.75 6.96
CA LEU A 333 24.07 -10.80 6.77
C LEU A 333 25.20 -11.02 7.77
N ALA A 334 24.89 -11.37 9.01
CA ALA A 334 25.89 -11.67 10.04
C ALA A 334 26.66 -12.97 9.74
N ARG A 335 26.01 -13.99 9.18
CA ARG A 335 26.66 -15.25 8.79
C ARG A 335 27.51 -15.12 7.52
N GLY A 336 27.11 -14.27 6.59
CA GLY A 336 27.76 -14.10 5.30
C GLY A 336 27.35 -15.15 4.25
N PRO A 337 27.87 -15.04 3.02
CA PRO A 337 27.47 -15.92 1.92
C PRO A 337 27.98 -17.36 2.10
N GLY A 338 27.09 -18.35 1.92
CA GLY A 338 27.48 -19.77 1.78
C GLY A 338 27.25 -20.68 3.00
N THR A 339 26.74 -20.16 4.13
CA THR A 339 26.52 -20.98 5.35
C THR A 339 25.17 -21.70 5.40
N ASP A 340 24.23 -21.42 4.49
CA ASP A 340 22.87 -21.97 4.53
C ASP A 340 22.75 -23.40 3.98
N ARG A 341 23.85 -24.01 3.49
CA ARG A 341 23.83 -25.34 2.83
C ARG A 341 23.54 -26.53 3.76
N GLU A 342 23.61 -26.37 5.08
CA GLU A 342 23.55 -27.52 6.01
C GLU A 342 22.21 -27.69 6.75
N ALA A 343 21.31 -26.71 6.73
CA ALA A 343 20.07 -26.80 7.52
C ALA A 343 18.97 -27.69 6.89
N GLY A 344 19.16 -28.17 5.65
CA GLY A 344 18.19 -29.00 4.93
C GLY A 344 18.42 -30.51 4.98
N ALA A 345 19.53 -30.99 5.56
CA ALA A 345 19.94 -32.40 5.44
C ALA A 345 19.78 -33.24 6.72
N SER A 346 19.30 -32.67 7.84
CA SER A 346 19.31 -33.35 9.14
C SER A 346 17.93 -33.53 9.80
N ASN A 347 16.89 -33.78 9.01
CA ASN A 347 15.59 -34.25 9.54
C ASN A 347 15.17 -35.63 9.02
N GLU A 348 16.14 -36.45 8.59
CA GLU A 348 16.01 -37.91 8.59
C GLU A 348 16.52 -38.47 9.93
N TYR A 349 15.72 -38.32 10.98
CA TYR A 349 15.67 -39.35 12.01
C TYR A 349 14.34 -40.07 11.84
N GLY A 350 14.44 -41.25 11.21
CA GLY A 350 13.36 -42.21 11.05
C GLY A 350 12.89 -42.82 12.39
N PRO A 351 11.91 -43.73 12.29
CA PRO A 351 10.77 -43.91 13.20
C PRO A 351 11.08 -44.36 14.63
#